data_AF-I4M2P6-F1
#
_entry.id   AF-I4M2P6-F1
#
_cell.length_a   1.000
_cell.length_b   1.000
_cell.length_c   1.000
_cell.angle_alpha   90.00
_cell.angle_beta   90.00
_cell.angle_gamma   90.00
#
_symmetry.space_group_name_H-M   'P 1'
#
loop_
_entity.id
_entity.type
_entity.pdbx_description
1 polymer ?
#
loop_
_entity_poly.entity_id
_entity_poly.type
_entity_poly.pdbx_seq_one_letter_code
_entity_poly.pdbx_strand_id
1 'polypeptide(L)'
;VDASKTKDVVTEPMDYNGKTAYVVDRAGSFVGKWCTKDNKCIKLVPEDILGESNRIGGVMTSEVAKNTPPNTLYNINALYLSSWGPDPSDYAVFDKNLPNTSIMRNHLISGDTGTVELYAGRESLRCDGHAIYNFGDPSLCVNGKYLGAADMADNKIDREAALEDPGINVGLYYVMQDFMVVVPVGAKFDKLVNSGYFAGKVENKPDLTRPFILRRNPKLYKETRKNLAPGEVNWIDPFVPTERSRAVPFAPAPDDSNAYYLVEEPFDWSAIPGESL
;
A
#
# COMPACT_ATOMS: atom_id res chain seq x y z
N VAL A 1 -19.16 -2.29 0.61
CA VAL A 1 -18.60 -2.40 1.99
C VAL A 1 -19.21 -1.30 2.85
N ASP A 2 -19.65 -1.64 4.06
CA ASP A 2 -20.14 -0.71 5.09
C ASP A 2 -18.98 -0.32 6.02
N ALA A 3 -18.85 0.97 6.32
CA ALA A 3 -17.80 1.53 7.16
C ALA A 3 -17.71 0.87 8.55
N SER A 4 -18.86 0.49 9.14
CA SER A 4 -18.92 -0.19 10.44
C SER A 4 -18.23 -1.55 10.45
N LYS A 5 -18.15 -2.21 9.30
CA LYS A 5 -17.54 -3.54 9.12
C LYS A 5 -16.17 -3.49 8.44
N THR A 6 -15.60 -2.28 8.26
CA THR A 6 -14.37 -2.14 7.47
C THR A 6 -13.22 -2.96 8.04
N LYS A 7 -13.03 -2.92 9.36
CA LYS A 7 -12.03 -3.74 10.06
C LYS A 7 -12.26 -5.23 9.80
N ASP A 8 -13.48 -5.73 9.94
CA ASP A 8 -13.82 -7.14 9.70
C ASP A 8 -13.57 -7.58 8.26
N VAL A 9 -13.78 -6.69 7.29
CA VAL A 9 -13.58 -6.96 5.86
C VAL A 9 -12.10 -7.03 5.50
N VAL A 10 -11.27 -6.18 6.11
CA VAL A 10 -9.84 -6.07 5.75
C VAL A 10 -8.92 -6.86 6.66
N THR A 11 -9.43 -7.44 7.75
CA THR A 11 -8.63 -8.15 8.75
C THR A 11 -8.91 -9.64 8.84
N GLU A 12 -7.92 -10.36 9.37
CA GLU A 12 -8.03 -11.76 9.76
C GLU A 12 -7.52 -11.96 11.18
N PRO A 13 -8.21 -12.76 12.03
CA PRO A 13 -7.69 -13.12 13.34
C PRO A 13 -6.48 -14.05 13.22
N MET A 14 -5.42 -13.74 13.96
CA MET A 14 -4.25 -14.60 14.15
C MET A 14 -3.90 -14.71 15.63
N ASP A 15 -3.32 -15.85 16.03
CA ASP A 15 -2.72 -15.97 17.36
C ASP A 15 -1.42 -15.18 17.43
N TYR A 16 -1.28 -14.39 18.49
CA TYR A 16 -0.08 -13.66 18.82
C TYR A 16 0.20 -13.80 20.32
N ASN A 17 1.04 -14.77 20.67
CA ASN A 17 1.40 -15.10 22.06
C ASN A 17 0.16 -15.38 22.94
N GLY A 18 -0.80 -16.18 22.44
CA GLY A 18 -2.03 -16.51 23.17
C GLY A 18 -3.08 -15.40 23.23
N LYS A 19 -2.93 -14.35 22.41
CA LYS A 19 -3.92 -13.29 22.21
C LYS A 19 -4.33 -13.24 20.75
N THR A 20 -5.57 -12.88 20.45
CA THR A 20 -6.02 -12.65 19.08
C THR A 20 -5.57 -11.27 18.58
N ALA A 21 -4.77 -11.25 17.52
CA ALA A 21 -4.43 -10.06 16.76
C ALA A 21 -5.23 -10.03 15.45
N TYR A 22 -5.68 -8.85 15.01
CA TYR A 22 -6.43 -8.70 13.76
C TYR A 22 -5.53 -8.10 12.68
N VAL A 23 -4.98 -8.97 11.84
CA VAL A 23 -3.99 -8.62 10.81
C VAL A 23 -4.67 -8.05 9.57
N VAL A 24 -4.25 -6.86 9.15
CA VAL A 24 -4.79 -6.15 7.98
C VAL A 24 -4.13 -6.67 6.70
N ASP A 25 -4.77 -7.65 6.05
CA ASP A 25 -4.17 -8.32 4.87
C ASP A 25 -5.22 -8.85 3.86
N ARG A 26 -6.43 -8.30 3.85
CA ARG A 26 -7.50 -8.73 2.91
C ARG A 26 -7.78 -7.70 1.82
N ALA A 27 -6.74 -7.29 1.09
CA ALA A 27 -6.85 -6.32 0.00
C ALA A 27 -7.76 -6.81 -1.15
N GLY A 28 -7.89 -8.13 -1.32
CA GLY A 28 -8.81 -8.75 -2.28
C GLY A 28 -10.26 -8.27 -2.19
N SER A 29 -10.69 -7.78 -1.03
CA SER A 29 -12.03 -7.21 -0.82
C SER A 29 -12.34 -5.98 -1.70
N PHE A 30 -11.32 -5.41 -2.34
CA PHE A 30 -11.45 -4.24 -3.21
C PHE A 30 -11.28 -4.55 -4.70
N VAL A 31 -11.13 -5.82 -5.06
CA VAL A 31 -11.12 -6.28 -6.46
C VAL A 31 -12.43 -5.87 -7.14
N GLY A 32 -12.31 -5.34 -8.35
CA GLY A 32 -13.46 -4.86 -9.09
C GLY A 32 -13.14 -3.71 -10.01
N LYS A 33 -14.17 -3.25 -10.73
CA LYS A 33 -14.09 -2.10 -11.62
C LYS A 33 -14.67 -0.88 -10.93
N TRP A 34 -13.94 0.21 -10.94
CA TRP A 34 -14.29 1.46 -10.29
C TRP A 34 -14.23 2.58 -11.32
N CYS A 35 -15.29 3.36 -11.46
CA CYS A 35 -15.37 4.38 -12.51
C CYS A 35 -15.83 5.73 -11.95
N THR A 36 -15.25 6.81 -12.47
CA THR A 36 -15.78 8.16 -12.24
C THR A 36 -17.11 8.37 -12.96
N LYS A 37 -17.83 9.45 -12.63
CA LYS A 37 -19.05 9.84 -13.37
C LYS A 37 -18.79 10.11 -14.86
N ASP A 38 -17.58 10.54 -15.20
CA ASP A 38 -17.13 10.72 -16.59
C ASP A 38 -16.66 9.42 -17.27
N ASN A 39 -16.98 8.24 -16.70
CA ASN A 39 -16.61 6.92 -17.22
C ASN A 39 -15.10 6.67 -17.34
N LYS A 40 -14.26 7.36 -16.56
CA LYS A 40 -12.85 7.00 -16.41
C LYS A 40 -12.75 5.86 -15.41
N CYS A 41 -12.32 4.69 -15.85
CA CYS A 41 -12.32 3.48 -15.03
C CYS A 41 -10.93 3.02 -14.64
N ILE A 42 -10.82 2.48 -13.43
CA ILE A 42 -9.71 1.65 -12.96
C ILE A 42 -10.25 0.27 -12.60
N LYS A 43 -9.51 -0.78 -12.95
CA LYS A 43 -9.83 -2.15 -12.58
C LYS A 43 -8.77 -2.64 -11.61
N LEU A 44 -9.17 -2.99 -10.40
CA LEU A 44 -8.33 -3.65 -9.42
C LEU A 44 -8.45 -5.16 -9.61
N VAL A 45 -7.32 -5.83 -9.75
CA VAL A 45 -7.20 -7.28 -9.90
C VAL A 45 -6.35 -7.83 -8.74
N PRO A 46 -6.54 -9.09 -8.34
CA PRO A 46 -5.67 -9.72 -7.36
C PRO A 46 -4.20 -9.64 -7.79
N GLU A 47 -3.30 -9.43 -6.84
CA GLU A 47 -1.92 -9.85 -7.03
C GLU A 47 -1.88 -11.38 -7.01
N ASP A 48 -1.30 -11.99 -8.04
CA ASP A 48 -1.20 -13.45 -8.15
C ASP A 48 -0.13 -13.96 -7.18
N ILE A 49 -0.58 -14.37 -5.98
CA ILE A 49 0.27 -14.96 -4.95
C ILE A 49 0.27 -16.48 -5.16
N LEU A 50 1.46 -17.07 -5.21
CA LEU A 50 1.66 -18.52 -5.27
C LEU A 50 0.77 -19.25 -4.25
N GLY A 51 -0.27 -19.94 -4.71
CA GLY A 51 -0.90 -21.06 -4.01
C GLY A 51 -1.87 -20.76 -2.86
N GLU A 52 -2.17 -19.50 -2.50
CA GLU A 52 -3.16 -19.18 -1.45
C GLU A 52 -4.40 -18.47 -2.03
N SER A 53 -5.34 -19.26 -2.56
CA SER A 53 -6.58 -18.73 -3.18
C SER A 53 -7.47 -17.92 -2.24
N ASN A 54 -7.27 -18.02 -0.92
CA ASN A 54 -8.19 -17.48 0.07
C ASN A 54 -7.67 -16.20 0.77
N ARG A 55 -6.42 -15.79 0.50
CA ARG A 55 -5.78 -14.65 1.17
C ARG A 55 -5.07 -13.75 0.16
N ILE A 56 -5.83 -12.84 -0.43
CA ILE A 56 -5.30 -11.84 -1.36
C ILE A 56 -4.81 -10.62 -0.57
N GLY A 57 -3.53 -10.62 -0.22
CA GLY A 57 -2.85 -9.54 0.52
C GLY A 57 -2.60 -8.27 -0.29
N GLY A 58 -2.42 -8.41 -1.61
CA GLY A 58 -2.18 -7.31 -2.54
C GLY A 58 -3.16 -7.28 -3.71
N VAL A 59 -3.41 -6.09 -4.24
CA VAL A 59 -4.16 -5.87 -5.50
C VAL A 59 -3.38 -4.96 -6.42
N MET A 60 -3.58 -5.10 -7.73
CA MET A 60 -2.96 -4.24 -8.74
C MET A 60 -4.00 -3.54 -9.59
N THR A 61 -3.66 -2.37 -10.12
CA THR A 61 -4.40 -1.86 -11.28
C THR A 61 -4.15 -2.78 -12.48
N SER A 62 -5.12 -2.92 -13.38
CA SER A 62 -4.95 -3.69 -14.61
C SER A 62 -3.82 -3.15 -15.51
N GLU A 63 -3.47 -1.87 -15.37
CA GLU A 63 -2.31 -1.26 -16.01
C GLU A 63 -0.99 -1.83 -15.47
N VAL A 64 -0.86 -1.90 -14.13
CA VAL A 64 0.32 -2.47 -13.47
C VAL A 64 0.41 -3.97 -13.73
N ALA A 65 -0.71 -4.70 -13.63
CA ALA A 65 -0.75 -6.14 -13.82
C ALA A 65 -0.26 -6.58 -15.21
N LYS A 66 -0.57 -5.82 -16.27
CA LYS A 66 -0.10 -6.10 -17.64
C LYS A 66 1.42 -6.08 -17.79
N ASN A 67 2.09 -5.30 -16.95
CA ASN A 67 3.53 -5.12 -16.97
C ASN A 67 4.25 -5.90 -15.86
N THR A 68 3.49 -6.65 -15.05
CA THR A 68 4.02 -7.45 -13.95
C THR A 68 4.23 -8.89 -14.43
N PRO A 69 5.45 -9.45 -14.31
CA PRO A 69 5.68 -10.86 -14.62
C PRO A 69 4.81 -11.78 -13.73
N PRO A 70 4.31 -12.91 -14.26
CA PRO A 70 3.58 -13.87 -13.45
C PRO A 70 4.46 -14.40 -12.30
N ASN A 71 3.83 -14.77 -11.17
CA ASN A 71 4.51 -15.31 -9.98
C ASN A 71 5.57 -14.38 -9.35
N THR A 72 5.42 -13.07 -9.50
CA THR A 72 6.29 -12.10 -8.82
C THR A 72 5.95 -12.06 -7.33
N LEU A 73 6.77 -12.72 -6.51
CA LEU A 73 6.66 -12.63 -5.05
C LEU A 73 7.05 -11.20 -4.60
N TYR A 74 6.21 -10.57 -3.77
CA TYR A 74 6.41 -9.21 -3.25
C TYR A 74 6.50 -8.13 -4.34
N ASN A 75 5.47 -7.99 -5.17
CA ASN A 75 5.46 -6.97 -6.19
C ASN A 75 5.41 -5.57 -5.56
N ILE A 76 6.51 -4.82 -5.67
CA ILE A 76 6.62 -3.45 -5.16
C ILE A 76 5.60 -2.48 -5.78
N ASN A 77 5.00 -2.83 -6.91
CA ASN A 77 3.98 -2.04 -7.59
C ASN A 77 2.55 -2.48 -7.26
N ALA A 78 2.36 -3.59 -6.54
CA ALA A 78 1.07 -3.96 -6.00
C ALA A 78 0.70 -3.06 -4.82
N LEU A 79 -0.61 -2.85 -4.66
CA LEU A 79 -1.21 -2.06 -3.60
C LEU A 79 -1.57 -2.98 -2.44
N TYR A 80 -1.02 -2.65 -1.28
CA TYR A 80 -1.26 -3.36 -0.03
C TYR A 80 -1.95 -2.44 0.98
N LEU A 81 -2.50 -3.04 2.01
CA LEU A 81 -3.08 -2.31 3.14
C LEU A 81 -2.02 -1.90 4.18
N SER A 82 -0.78 -2.38 4.03
CA SER A 82 0.32 -2.21 4.96
C SER A 82 1.69 -2.22 4.26
N SER A 83 2.73 -1.78 4.97
CA SER A 83 4.07 -1.58 4.38
C SER A 83 4.97 -2.82 4.43
N TRP A 84 4.66 -3.82 5.25
CA TRP A 84 5.60 -4.90 5.62
C TRP A 84 4.95 -6.29 5.36
N GLY A 85 5.61 -7.44 5.66
CA GLY A 85 5.13 -8.85 5.55
C GLY A 85 3.78 -9.26 6.20
N PRO A 86 3.60 -10.49 6.74
CA PRO A 86 2.33 -10.92 7.39
C PRO A 86 2.40 -11.21 8.91
N ASP A 87 3.52 -10.92 9.59
CA ASP A 87 3.65 -11.00 11.06
C ASP A 87 2.66 -10.10 11.83
N PRO A 88 1.89 -10.63 12.82
CA PRO A 88 0.96 -9.83 13.61
C PRO A 88 1.56 -8.63 14.35
N SER A 89 2.88 -8.64 14.61
CA SER A 89 3.59 -7.50 15.20
C SER A 89 3.70 -6.29 14.28
N ASP A 90 3.42 -6.43 12.99
CA ASP A 90 3.59 -5.36 12.01
C ASP A 90 2.26 -4.90 11.36
N TYR A 91 1.24 -5.78 11.26
CA TYR A 91 -0.02 -5.51 10.51
C TYR A 91 -1.28 -5.57 11.34
N ALA A 92 -1.16 -5.82 12.64
CA ALA A 92 -2.34 -5.80 13.46
C ALA A 92 -2.93 -4.38 13.50
N VAL A 93 -4.26 -4.30 13.36
CA VAL A 93 -4.98 -3.06 13.66
C VAL A 93 -4.53 -2.58 15.03
N PHE A 94 -4.27 -1.28 15.15
CA PHE A 94 -3.82 -0.68 16.39
C PHE A 94 -4.75 -1.06 17.56
N ASP A 95 -4.23 -1.87 18.46
CA ASP A 95 -4.82 -2.32 19.71
C ASP A 95 -3.81 -2.08 20.84
N LYS A 96 -4.15 -1.12 21.71
CA LYS A 96 -3.31 -0.70 22.84
C LYS A 96 -3.02 -1.83 23.84
N ASN A 97 -3.77 -2.94 23.80
CA ASN A 97 -3.59 -4.10 24.67
C ASN A 97 -2.59 -5.15 24.10
N LEU A 98 -2.19 -4.95 22.84
CA LEU A 98 -1.21 -5.76 22.14
C LEU A 98 0.08 -4.93 21.94
N PRO A 99 1.24 -5.40 22.45
CA PRO A 99 2.43 -4.58 22.62
C PRO A 99 3.01 -4.01 21.31
N ASN A 100 2.77 -4.67 20.17
CA ASN A 100 3.43 -4.34 18.89
C ASN A 100 2.50 -3.75 17.82
N THR A 101 1.24 -3.44 18.13
CA THR A 101 0.29 -2.95 17.10
C THR A 101 0.49 -1.47 16.73
N SER A 102 1.50 -0.81 17.29
CA SER A 102 1.79 0.61 17.06
C SER A 102 2.26 0.94 15.66
N ILE A 103 2.58 -0.07 14.85
CA ILE A 103 3.08 0.09 13.48
C ILE A 103 2.02 0.75 12.58
N MET A 104 0.74 0.43 12.77
CA MET A 104 -0.34 0.97 11.95
C MET A 104 -0.97 2.27 12.50
N ARG A 105 -0.38 2.90 13.53
CA ARG A 105 -1.03 4.00 14.26
C ARG A 105 -1.37 5.24 13.42
N ASN A 106 -0.67 5.45 12.30
CA ASN A 106 -0.91 6.59 11.41
C ASN A 106 -1.77 6.24 10.19
N HIS A 107 -2.15 4.97 10.02
CA HIS A 107 -3.04 4.51 8.95
C HIS A 107 -4.49 4.86 9.25
N LEU A 108 -5.29 5.11 8.22
CA LEU A 108 -6.72 5.40 8.33
C LEU A 108 -7.49 4.25 9.00
N ILE A 109 -7.07 2.99 8.77
CA ILE A 109 -7.70 1.80 9.40
C ILE A 109 -7.62 1.81 10.94
N SER A 110 -6.62 2.49 11.51
CA SER A 110 -6.48 2.65 12.97
C SER A 110 -7.41 3.73 13.53
N GLY A 111 -7.94 4.60 12.68
CA GLY A 111 -8.93 5.62 13.03
C GLY A 111 -10.36 5.07 13.16
N ASP A 112 -11.31 6.00 13.28
CA ASP A 112 -12.75 5.72 13.41
C ASP A 112 -13.57 6.31 12.25
N THR A 113 -12.93 6.69 11.14
CA THR A 113 -13.60 7.17 9.93
C THR A 113 -14.21 6.04 9.11
N GLY A 114 -13.73 4.80 9.30
CA GLY A 114 -14.13 3.63 8.53
C GLY A 114 -13.48 3.58 7.14
N THR A 115 -12.35 4.26 6.93
CA THR A 115 -11.63 4.32 5.66
C THR A 115 -10.29 3.61 5.75
N VAL A 116 -9.75 3.18 4.61
CA VAL A 116 -8.44 2.50 4.54
C VAL A 116 -7.62 3.00 3.36
N GLU A 117 -6.31 2.81 3.43
CA GLU A 117 -5.39 3.03 2.33
C GLU A 117 -5.07 1.73 1.58
N LEU A 118 -4.86 1.86 0.28
CA LEU A 118 -4.21 0.84 -0.55
C LEU A 118 -3.02 1.51 -1.22
N TYR A 119 -1.81 1.07 -0.95
CA TYR A 119 -0.61 1.76 -1.44
C TYR A 119 0.50 0.80 -1.85
N ALA A 120 1.21 1.21 -2.89
CA ALA A 120 2.37 0.51 -3.41
C ALA A 120 3.66 1.00 -2.75
N GLY A 121 4.74 0.26 -2.93
CA GLY A 121 6.07 0.65 -2.50
C GLY A 121 6.50 0.15 -1.13
N ARG A 122 5.60 -0.33 -0.28
CA ARG A 122 5.93 -1.10 0.93
C ARG A 122 7.10 -0.50 1.74
N GLU A 123 7.10 0.82 1.93
CA GLU A 123 8.14 1.60 2.63
C GLU A 123 9.58 1.37 2.14
N SER A 124 9.75 0.91 0.90
CA SER A 124 11.03 0.46 0.36
C SER A 124 11.81 1.62 -0.25
N LEU A 125 13.12 1.63 0.01
CA LEU A 125 14.04 2.58 -0.60
C LEU A 125 14.29 2.21 -2.07
N ARG A 126 14.81 3.15 -2.83
CA ARG A 126 15.28 2.95 -4.20
C ARG A 126 16.75 3.31 -4.33
N CYS A 127 17.46 2.57 -5.16
CA CYS A 127 18.79 2.89 -5.65
C CYS A 127 18.85 2.54 -7.13
N ASP A 128 19.30 3.47 -7.97
CA ASP A 128 19.40 3.26 -9.42
C ASP A 128 18.13 2.66 -10.08
N GLY A 129 16.94 3.03 -9.60
CA GLY A 129 15.66 2.49 -10.06
C GLY A 129 15.20 1.17 -9.39
N HIS A 130 16.10 0.45 -8.74
CA HIS A 130 15.80 -0.81 -8.04
C HIS A 130 15.27 -0.58 -6.63
N ALA A 131 14.37 -1.44 -6.16
CA ALA A 131 13.90 -1.44 -4.77
C ALA A 131 14.94 -2.07 -3.85
N ILE A 132 15.10 -1.49 -2.66
CA ILE A 132 15.88 -2.03 -1.55
C ILE A 132 14.94 -2.18 -0.37
N TYR A 133 14.82 -3.42 0.12
CA TYR A 133 13.92 -3.78 1.21
C TYR A 133 14.63 -3.78 2.57
N ASN A 134 13.89 -3.50 3.64
CA ASN A 134 14.44 -3.46 5.01
C ASN A 134 14.74 -4.87 5.59
N PHE A 135 14.13 -5.93 5.03
CA PHE A 135 14.18 -7.27 5.62
C PHE A 135 15.16 -8.20 4.93
N GLY A 136 16.40 -8.21 5.42
CA GLY A 136 17.40 -9.20 4.98
C GLY A 136 17.72 -9.13 3.49
N ASP A 137 17.38 -8.02 2.83
CA ASP A 137 17.77 -7.76 1.46
C ASP A 137 19.30 -7.70 1.40
N PRO A 138 19.96 -8.62 0.68
CA PRO A 138 21.41 -8.60 0.58
C PRO A 138 21.90 -7.41 -0.25
N SER A 139 21.02 -6.74 -1.00
CA SER A 139 21.37 -5.70 -1.98
C SER A 139 21.85 -4.41 -1.31
N LEU A 140 22.78 -3.73 -1.97
CA LEU A 140 23.40 -2.51 -1.48
C LEU A 140 23.20 -1.35 -2.47
N CYS A 141 23.32 -0.13 -1.95
CA CYS A 141 23.48 1.07 -2.76
C CYS A 141 24.86 1.66 -2.49
N VAL A 142 25.75 1.63 -3.47
CA VAL A 142 27.12 2.13 -3.32
C VAL A 142 27.38 3.18 -4.39
N ASN A 143 27.65 4.42 -3.98
CA ASN A 143 27.88 5.55 -4.87
C ASN A 143 26.74 5.74 -5.91
N GLY A 144 25.50 5.53 -5.48
CA GLY A 144 24.30 5.66 -6.30
C GLY A 144 24.04 4.49 -7.25
N LYS A 145 24.84 3.42 -7.19
CA LYS A 145 24.65 2.20 -7.98
C LYS A 145 24.04 1.11 -7.14
N TYR A 146 23.02 0.45 -7.69
CA TYR A 146 22.44 -0.73 -7.09
C TYR A 146 23.38 -1.93 -7.29
N LEU A 147 23.61 -2.67 -6.21
CA LEU A 147 24.36 -3.92 -6.22
C LEU A 147 23.43 -5.02 -5.69
N GLY A 148 22.84 -5.80 -6.58
CA GLY A 148 22.01 -6.95 -6.20
C GLY A 148 22.84 -8.16 -5.78
N ALA A 149 22.21 -9.11 -5.06
CA ALA A 149 22.88 -10.34 -4.62
C ALA A 149 23.53 -11.12 -5.77
N ALA A 150 22.80 -11.29 -6.88
CA ALA A 150 23.28 -11.98 -8.06
C ALA A 150 24.43 -11.22 -8.74
N ASP A 151 24.29 -9.89 -8.90
CA ASP A 151 25.34 -9.06 -9.51
C ASP A 151 26.63 -9.12 -8.70
N MET A 152 26.53 -9.09 -7.36
CA MET A 152 27.70 -9.23 -6.49
C MET A 152 28.34 -10.61 -6.62
N ALA A 153 27.55 -11.68 -6.68
CA ALA A 153 28.06 -13.04 -6.86
C ALA A 153 28.76 -13.21 -8.23
N ASP A 154 28.14 -12.77 -9.32
CA ASP A 154 28.65 -12.91 -10.68
C ASP A 154 29.93 -12.10 -10.90
N ASN A 155 30.02 -10.91 -10.30
CA ASN A 155 31.18 -10.04 -10.40
C ASN A 155 32.21 -10.26 -9.28
N LYS A 156 32.01 -11.27 -8.42
CA LYS A 156 32.88 -11.59 -7.26
C LYS A 156 33.13 -10.37 -6.35
N ILE A 157 32.11 -9.54 -6.17
CA ILE A 157 32.14 -8.41 -5.26
C ILE A 157 32.02 -8.97 -3.84
N ASP A 158 33.03 -8.71 -3.01
CA ASP A 158 32.96 -8.99 -1.58
C ASP A 158 31.98 -8.02 -0.92
N ARG A 159 30.86 -8.56 -0.44
CA ARG A 159 29.80 -7.78 0.19
C ARG A 159 30.29 -7.10 1.47
N GLU A 160 31.14 -7.73 2.26
CA GLU A 160 31.64 -7.14 3.51
C GLU A 160 32.56 -5.95 3.19
N ALA A 161 33.43 -6.09 2.18
CA ALA A 161 34.23 -4.98 1.69
C ALA A 161 33.36 -3.83 1.11
N ALA A 162 32.27 -4.17 0.42
CA ALA A 162 31.34 -3.16 -0.12
C ALA A 162 30.56 -2.41 0.98
N LEU A 163 30.28 -3.06 2.11
CA LEU A 163 29.70 -2.41 3.28
C LEU A 163 30.65 -1.39 3.95
N GLU A 164 31.96 -1.56 3.76
CA GLU A 164 32.99 -0.63 4.24
C GLU A 164 33.28 0.52 3.26
N ASP A 165 32.70 0.51 2.05
CA ASP A 165 32.91 1.57 1.06
C ASP A 165 32.37 2.93 1.59
N PRO A 166 33.15 4.03 1.52
CA PRO A 166 32.69 5.35 1.96
C PRO A 166 31.42 5.85 1.24
N GLY A 167 31.12 5.29 0.07
CA GLY A 167 29.93 5.55 -0.72
C GLY A 167 28.73 4.67 -0.40
N ILE A 168 28.80 3.81 0.62
CA ILE A 168 27.66 3.01 1.06
C ILE A 168 26.47 3.91 1.42
N ASN A 169 25.27 3.50 1.02
CA ASN A 169 24.01 4.23 1.21
C ASN A 169 23.95 5.61 0.52
N VAL A 170 24.92 5.96 -0.32
CA VAL A 170 24.87 7.17 -1.14
C VAL A 170 23.97 6.92 -2.35
N GLY A 171 23.02 7.84 -2.57
CA GLY A 171 22.10 7.78 -3.72
C GLY A 171 20.79 7.03 -3.46
N LEU A 172 20.50 6.71 -2.20
CA LEU A 172 19.20 6.20 -1.77
C LEU A 172 18.09 7.27 -1.87
N TYR A 173 16.89 6.85 -2.24
CA TYR A 173 15.73 7.74 -2.33
C TYR A 173 14.39 7.01 -2.19
N TYR A 174 13.36 7.73 -1.78
CA TYR A 174 11.96 7.31 -1.89
C TYR A 174 11.31 7.85 -3.15
N VAL A 175 10.32 7.14 -3.67
CA VAL A 175 9.50 7.57 -4.81
C VAL A 175 8.03 7.44 -4.46
N MET A 176 7.25 8.45 -4.84
CA MET A 176 5.80 8.43 -4.74
C MET A 176 5.21 7.40 -5.70
N GLN A 177 4.75 6.27 -5.16
CA GLN A 177 4.05 5.23 -5.92
C GLN A 177 2.52 5.40 -5.85
N ASP A 178 1.79 4.51 -6.54
CA ASP A 178 0.33 4.52 -6.49
C ASP A 178 -0.17 4.40 -5.05
N PHE A 179 -1.17 5.22 -4.74
CA PHE A 179 -1.78 5.31 -3.44
C PHE A 179 -3.25 5.62 -3.63
N MET A 180 -4.10 4.81 -3.03
CA MET A 180 -5.53 4.97 -3.06
C MET A 180 -6.10 5.06 -1.65
N VAL A 181 -7.20 5.79 -1.51
CA VAL A 181 -8.02 5.79 -0.30
C VAL A 181 -9.35 5.16 -0.65
N VAL A 182 -9.73 4.14 0.10
CA VAL A 182 -11.05 3.52 -0.01
C VAL A 182 -11.99 4.17 1.00
N VAL A 183 -13.14 4.62 0.51
CA VAL A 183 -14.20 5.24 1.30
C VAL A 183 -15.46 4.38 1.18
N PRO A 184 -15.71 3.50 2.16
CA PRO A 184 -16.93 2.69 2.23
C PRO A 184 -18.20 3.51 2.47
N VAL A 185 -19.36 2.90 2.22
CA VAL A 185 -20.66 3.49 2.56
C VAL A 185 -20.74 3.68 4.08
N GLY A 186 -21.23 4.82 4.54
CA GLY A 186 -21.33 5.13 5.97
C GLY A 186 -20.02 5.61 6.61
N ALA A 187 -18.96 5.82 5.83
CA ALA A 187 -17.72 6.41 6.34
C ALA A 187 -18.00 7.80 6.92
N LYS A 188 -17.29 8.18 7.99
CA LYS A 188 -17.40 9.52 8.60
C LYS A 188 -16.70 10.56 7.73
N PHE A 189 -17.26 10.84 6.55
CA PHE A 189 -16.64 11.64 5.49
C PHE A 189 -16.22 13.04 5.97
N ASP A 190 -17.09 13.74 6.69
CA ASP A 190 -16.76 15.10 7.15
C ASP A 190 -15.62 15.07 8.19
N LYS A 191 -15.53 14.01 9.01
CA LYS A 191 -14.39 13.80 9.91
C LYS A 191 -13.09 13.52 9.14
N LEU A 192 -13.19 12.69 8.10
CA LEU A 192 -12.07 12.34 7.24
C LEU A 192 -11.50 13.59 6.55
N VAL A 193 -12.34 14.41 5.92
CA VAL A 193 -11.91 15.64 5.21
C VAL A 193 -11.31 16.65 6.18
N ASN A 194 -11.89 16.81 7.37
CA ASN A 194 -11.41 17.76 8.39
C ASN A 194 -10.20 17.26 9.20
N SER A 195 -9.72 16.04 8.97
CA SER A 195 -8.59 15.45 9.71
C SER A 195 -7.21 16.01 9.32
N GLY A 196 -7.15 16.82 8.26
CA GLY A 196 -5.92 17.27 7.62
C GLY A 196 -5.24 16.21 6.74
N TYR A 197 -5.90 15.08 6.48
CA TYR A 197 -5.36 14.01 5.63
C TYR A 197 -5.26 14.41 4.16
N PHE A 198 -6.11 15.32 3.69
CA PHE A 198 -6.17 15.74 2.28
C PHE A 198 -5.61 17.14 2.07
N ALA A 199 -4.97 17.34 0.92
CA ALA A 199 -4.60 18.66 0.41
C ALA A 199 -5.68 19.20 -0.53
N GLY A 200 -6.09 20.44 -0.30
CA GLY A 200 -7.11 21.13 -1.09
C GLY A 200 -8.44 21.23 -0.37
N LYS A 201 -9.50 21.51 -1.13
CA LYS A 201 -10.88 21.64 -0.62
C LYS A 201 -11.80 20.73 -1.43
N VAL A 202 -12.86 20.29 -0.77
CA VAL A 202 -13.98 19.61 -1.43
C VAL A 202 -14.85 20.68 -2.07
N GLU A 203 -15.03 20.63 -3.40
CA GLU A 203 -15.92 21.56 -4.11
C GLU A 203 -17.30 20.91 -4.28
N ASN A 204 -17.31 19.65 -4.71
CA ASN A 204 -18.50 18.82 -4.91
C ASN A 204 -18.37 17.54 -4.10
N LYS A 205 -19.24 17.37 -3.11
CA LYS A 205 -19.23 16.19 -2.22
C LYS A 205 -19.52 14.91 -3.04
N PRO A 206 -18.69 13.87 -2.94
CA PRO A 206 -18.96 12.56 -3.54
C PRO A 206 -20.31 11.97 -3.09
N ASP A 207 -20.87 11.08 -3.91
CA ASP A 207 -22.04 10.27 -3.56
C ASP A 207 -21.67 9.24 -2.48
N LEU A 208 -22.03 9.55 -1.25
CA LEU A 208 -21.74 8.70 -0.09
C LEU A 208 -22.66 7.49 0.05
N THR A 209 -23.66 7.34 -0.83
CA THR A 209 -24.54 6.15 -0.86
C THR A 209 -23.87 4.96 -1.53
N ARG A 210 -22.73 5.19 -2.19
CA ARG A 210 -21.93 4.18 -2.88
C ARG A 210 -20.51 4.18 -2.35
N PRO A 211 -19.84 3.02 -2.26
CA PRO A 211 -18.42 3.01 -1.95
C PRO A 211 -17.64 3.62 -3.11
N PHE A 212 -16.59 4.35 -2.80
CA PHE A 212 -15.71 4.92 -3.80
C PHE A 212 -14.24 4.85 -3.39
N ILE A 213 -13.36 4.94 -4.38
CA ILE A 213 -11.93 5.06 -4.18
C ILE A 213 -11.43 6.38 -4.77
N LEU A 214 -10.45 6.96 -4.09
CA LEU A 214 -9.68 8.11 -4.57
C LEU A 214 -8.31 7.61 -4.97
N ARG A 215 -7.75 8.12 -6.08
CA ARG A 215 -6.37 7.82 -6.50
C ARG A 215 -5.51 9.09 -6.38
N ARG A 216 -4.37 8.96 -5.70
CA ARG A 216 -3.41 10.06 -5.54
C ARG A 216 -2.92 10.50 -6.92
N ASN A 217 -2.90 11.81 -7.17
CA ASN A 217 -2.38 12.36 -8.40
C ASN A 217 -0.99 12.97 -8.17
N PRO A 218 0.11 12.32 -8.61
CA PRO A 218 1.47 12.80 -8.38
C PRO A 218 1.74 14.18 -9.03
N LYS A 219 0.97 14.57 -10.05
CA LYS A 219 1.11 15.88 -10.71
C LYS A 219 0.72 17.07 -9.83
N LEU A 220 0.04 16.83 -8.70
CA LEU A 220 -0.37 17.86 -7.74
C LEU A 220 0.69 18.14 -6.67
N TYR A 221 1.84 17.46 -6.72
CA TYR A 221 2.92 17.61 -5.75
C TYR A 221 4.11 18.31 -6.37
N LYS A 222 4.81 19.11 -5.56
CA LYS A 222 6.08 19.74 -5.96
C LYS A 222 7.20 18.71 -6.07
N GLU A 223 7.17 17.70 -5.21
CA GLU A 223 8.17 16.64 -5.12
C GLU A 223 7.49 15.28 -5.06
N THR A 224 7.92 14.36 -5.92
CA THR A 224 7.49 12.96 -5.96
C THR A 224 8.64 11.99 -5.70
N ARG A 225 9.81 12.54 -5.35
CA ARG A 225 11.02 11.81 -4.99
C ARG A 225 11.68 12.51 -3.81
N LYS A 226 12.08 11.77 -2.78
CA LYS A 226 12.86 12.27 -1.65
C LYS A 226 14.20 11.57 -1.62
N ASN A 227 15.27 12.29 -1.92
CA ASN A 227 16.63 11.79 -1.76
C ASN A 227 17.01 11.78 -0.27
N LEU A 228 17.73 10.74 0.16
CA LEU A 228 18.33 10.68 1.48
C LEU A 228 19.70 11.36 1.46
N ALA A 229 20.15 11.86 2.62
CA ALA A 229 21.49 12.40 2.73
C ALA A 229 22.54 11.28 2.53
N PRO A 230 23.76 11.59 2.05
CA PRO A 230 24.83 10.61 1.96
C PRO A 230 25.05 9.85 3.27
N GLY A 231 25.04 8.51 3.21
CA GLY A 231 25.19 7.64 4.39
C GLY A 231 23.96 7.51 5.28
N GLU A 232 22.88 8.25 5.01
CA GLU A 232 21.62 8.12 5.75
C GLU A 232 20.85 6.87 5.29
N VAL A 233 20.44 6.05 6.26
CA VAL A 233 19.41 5.03 6.06
C VAL A 233 18.29 5.31 7.05
N ASN A 234 17.14 5.68 6.51
CA ASN A 234 15.96 5.96 7.30
C ASN A 234 14.75 5.30 6.64
N TRP A 235 14.25 4.25 7.27
CA TRP A 235 13.02 3.55 6.89
C TRP A 235 11.80 4.33 7.33
N ILE A 236 11.64 5.55 6.80
CA ILE A 236 10.46 6.40 6.98
C ILE A 236 10.16 7.02 5.62
N ASP A 237 9.35 6.31 4.85
CA ASP A 237 8.87 6.81 3.56
C ASP A 237 7.85 7.95 3.79
N PRO A 238 8.11 9.18 3.31
CA PRO A 238 7.16 10.28 3.44
C PRO A 238 5.88 10.09 2.63
N PHE A 239 5.87 9.19 1.65
CA PHE A 239 4.77 9.00 0.70
C PHE A 239 3.78 7.93 1.15
N VAL A 240 4.05 7.18 2.22
CA VAL A 240 3.13 6.18 2.79
C VAL A 240 2.99 6.35 4.30
N PRO A 241 1.87 5.92 4.92
CA PRO A 241 1.77 5.92 6.37
C PRO A 241 2.77 4.91 6.97
N THR A 242 3.48 5.34 8.01
CA THR A 242 4.45 4.53 8.75
C THR A 242 4.11 4.60 10.23
N GLU A 243 4.83 3.86 11.08
CA GLU A 243 4.65 4.05 12.51
C GLU A 243 4.98 5.51 12.91
N ARG A 244 6.00 6.12 12.29
CA ARG A 244 6.57 7.40 12.78
C ARG A 244 5.85 8.61 12.23
N SER A 245 5.22 8.50 11.06
CA SER A 245 4.56 9.63 10.41
C SER A 245 3.36 9.20 9.57
N ARG A 246 2.41 10.13 9.40
CA ARG A 246 1.45 10.06 8.29
C ARG A 246 2.18 10.28 6.96
N ALA A 247 1.60 9.78 5.88
CA ALA A 247 2.02 10.18 4.54
C ALA A 247 1.85 11.70 4.34
N VAL A 248 2.59 12.27 3.39
CA VAL A 248 2.28 13.61 2.87
C VAL A 248 0.80 13.72 2.51
N PRO A 249 0.14 14.88 2.73
CA PRO A 249 -1.30 15.01 2.54
C PRO A 249 -1.76 14.54 1.16
N PHE A 250 -2.82 13.75 1.14
CA PHE A 250 -3.35 13.16 -0.08
C PHE A 250 -3.98 14.23 -0.97
N ALA A 251 -3.50 14.32 -2.21
CA ALA A 251 -4.04 15.16 -3.27
C ALA A 251 -4.51 14.31 -4.46
N PRO A 252 -5.66 14.64 -5.08
CA PRO A 252 -6.56 15.75 -4.72
C PRO A 252 -7.42 15.45 -3.49
N ALA A 253 -8.03 16.50 -2.91
CA ALA A 253 -9.10 16.34 -1.92
C ALA A 253 -10.29 15.55 -2.53
N PRO A 254 -11.12 14.88 -1.68
CA PRO A 254 -12.22 14.05 -2.17
C PRO A 254 -13.27 14.90 -2.87
N ASP A 255 -13.43 14.72 -4.18
CA ASP A 255 -14.41 15.45 -4.98
C ASP A 255 -15.16 14.46 -5.85
N ASP A 256 -16.44 14.72 -6.11
CA ASP A 256 -17.27 13.87 -6.95
C ASP A 256 -16.69 13.68 -8.37
N SER A 257 -15.93 14.65 -8.88
CA SER A 257 -15.23 14.58 -10.16
C SER A 257 -14.04 13.60 -10.18
N ASN A 258 -13.49 13.26 -9.02
CA ASN A 258 -12.32 12.39 -8.88
C ASN A 258 -12.58 11.10 -8.08
N ALA A 259 -13.80 10.91 -7.59
CA ALA A 259 -14.26 9.69 -6.94
C ALA A 259 -14.54 8.60 -8.00
N TYR A 260 -13.90 7.44 -7.83
CA TYR A 260 -14.17 6.25 -8.63
C TYR A 260 -15.14 5.37 -7.87
N TYR A 261 -16.37 5.26 -8.33
CA TYR A 261 -17.43 4.46 -7.71
C TYR A 261 -17.36 3.01 -8.17
N LEU A 262 -17.62 2.07 -7.26
CA LEU A 262 -17.71 0.66 -7.63
C LEU A 262 -18.79 0.47 -8.69
N VAL A 263 -18.42 -0.19 -9.78
CA VAL A 263 -19.33 -0.67 -10.80
C VAL A 263 -19.62 -2.12 -10.47
N GLU A 264 -20.86 -2.39 -10.07
CA GLU A 264 -21.36 -3.75 -9.99
C GLU A 264 -21.53 -4.25 -11.44
N GLU A 265 -20.54 -4.99 -11.94
CA GLU A 265 -20.77 -5.85 -13.11
C GLU A 265 -21.64 -7.03 -12.63
N PRO A 266 -22.53 -7.61 -13.47
CA PRO A 266 -23.22 -8.83 -13.09
C PRO A 266 -22.18 -9.84 -12.63
N PHE A 267 -22.32 -10.30 -11.39
CA PHE A 267 -21.38 -11.22 -10.77
C PHE A 267 -21.36 -12.50 -11.61
N ASP A 268 -20.23 -12.77 -12.28
CA ASP A 268 -20.10 -13.95 -13.13
C ASP A 268 -19.85 -15.19 -12.25
N TRP A 269 -20.95 -15.79 -11.81
CA TRP A 269 -20.96 -17.05 -11.05
C TRP A 269 -20.25 -18.20 -11.80
N SER A 270 -20.02 -18.08 -13.11
CA SER A 270 -19.31 -19.10 -13.89
C SER A 270 -17.78 -19.01 -13.78
N ALA A 271 -17.25 -17.93 -13.21
CA ALA A 271 -15.82 -17.73 -13.00
C ALA A 271 -15.29 -18.35 -11.69
N ILE A 272 -16.16 -18.97 -10.88
CA ILE A 272 -15.77 -19.71 -9.68
C ILE A 272 -15.55 -21.18 -10.09
N PRO A 273 -14.32 -21.73 -9.99
CA PRO A 273 -14.10 -23.16 -10.14
C PRO A 273 -14.93 -23.87 -9.06
N GLY A 274 -15.90 -24.67 -9.52
CA GLY A 274 -17.05 -25.06 -8.72
C GLY A 274 -16.73 -25.83 -7.44
N GLU A 275 -17.45 -25.49 -6.38
CA GLU A 275 -18.01 -26.50 -5.48
C GLU A 275 -19.48 -26.68 -5.89
N SER A 276 -19.74 -27.78 -6.58
CA SER A 276 -21.08 -28.34 -6.70
C SER A 276 -21.65 -28.58 -5.29
N LEU A 277 -22.86 -28.05 -5.06
CA LEU A 277 -23.72 -28.31 -3.91
C LEU A 277 -23.90 -29.80 -3.61
#